data_AF-A0A7W6CIF4-F1
#
_entry.id   AF-A0A7W6CIF4-F1
#
_cell.length_a   1.000
_cell.length_b   1.000
_cell.length_c   1.000
_cell.angle_alpha   90.00
_cell.angle_beta   90.00
_cell.angle_gamma   90.00
#
_symmetry.space_group_name_H-M   'P 1'
#
loop_
_entity.id
_entity.type
_entity.pdbx_description
1 polymer ?
#
loop_
_entity_poly.entity_id
_entity_poly.type
_entity_poly.pdbx_seq_one_letter_code
_entity_poly.pdbx_strand_id
1 'polypeptide(L)' 'MRSELPASKRLRDPGGRMERRIADINDLAIAEADRLFHRPQGRRPDDHPGLSELGL' A
#
# COMPACT_ATOMS: atom_id res chain seq x y z
N MET A 1 8.52 26.15 22.61
CA MET A 1 7.64 26.03 21.43
C MET A 1 7.85 24.66 20.79
N ARG A 2 7.10 23.64 21.23
CA ARG A 2 6.92 22.38 20.50
C ARG A 2 5.41 22.18 20.48
N SER A 3 4.75 22.56 19.39
CA SER A 3 3.33 22.25 19.24
C SER A 3 3.23 20.75 19.05
N GLU A 4 2.83 20.04 20.10
CA GLU A 4 2.49 18.63 19.97
C GLU A 4 1.27 18.55 19.05
N LEU A 5 1.47 18.04 17.83
CA LEU A 5 0.36 17.65 16.97
C LEU A 5 -0.52 16.66 17.76
N PRO A 6 -1.85 16.80 17.69
CA PRO A 6 -2.74 15.91 18.43
C PRO A 6 -2.46 14.46 18.07
N ALA A 7 -2.54 13.55 19.05
CA ALA A 7 -2.25 12.12 18.89
C ALA A 7 -3.02 11.47 17.72
N SER A 8 -4.13 12.06 17.28
CA SER A 8 -4.90 11.66 16.10
C SER A 8 -4.19 11.87 14.75
N LYS A 9 -3.03 12.55 14.69
CA LYS A 9 -2.26 12.81 13.46
C LYS A 9 -0.86 12.20 13.39
N ARG A 10 -0.41 11.44 14.40
CA ARG A 10 0.89 10.76 14.31
C ARG A 10 0.77 9.50 13.44
N LEU A 11 1.34 9.57 12.24
CA LEU A 11 1.36 8.46 11.26
C LEU A 11 2.62 7.58 11.43
N ARG A 12 3.73 8.16 11.89
CA ARG A 12 5.01 7.49 12.11
C ARG A 12 5.77 8.06 13.31
N ASP A 13 6.53 7.21 13.97
CA ASP A 13 7.43 7.59 15.06
C ASP A 13 8.70 8.29 14.52
N PRO A 14 9.51 8.92 15.38
CA PRO A 14 10.75 9.58 14.94
C PRO A 14 11.79 8.65 14.30
N GLY A 15 11.69 7.33 14.49
CA GLY A 15 12.51 6.31 13.83
C GLY A 15 11.94 5.82 12.49
N GLY A 16 10.83 6.41 12.02
CA GLY A 16 10.19 6.06 10.77
C GLY A 16 9.26 4.83 10.83
N ARG A 17 9.04 4.26 12.02
CA ARG A 17 8.12 3.12 12.19
C ARG A 17 6.68 3.60 12.17
N MET A 18 5.79 2.80 11.58
CA MET A 18 4.36 3.10 11.60
C MET A 18 3.83 2.96 13.04
N GLU A 19 3.23 4.01 13.59
CA GLU A 19 2.64 3.95 14.94
C GLU A 19 1.28 3.25 14.93
N ARG A 20 0.53 3.37 13.83
CA ARG A 20 -0.79 2.77 13.66
C ARG A 20 -1.02 2.40 12.19
N ARG A 21 -1.55 1.20 11.96
CA ARG A 21 -1.95 0.71 10.64
C ARG A 21 -3.38 0.19 10.71
N ILE A 22 -4.29 0.85 10.00
CA ILE A 22 -5.61 0.32 9.71
C ILE A 22 -5.63 -0.04 8.23
N ALA A 23 -6.11 -1.23 7.91
CA ALA A 23 -6.35 -1.66 6.54
C ALA A 23 -7.73 -2.30 6.50
N ASP A 24 -8.49 -1.96 5.49
CA ASP A 24 -9.78 -2.55 5.16
C ASP A 24 -9.70 -2.99 3.70
N ILE A 25 -9.89 -4.28 3.45
CA ILE A 25 -9.58 -4.96 2.18
C ILE A 25 -10.72 -5.92 1.89
N ASN A 26 -11.18 -5.91 0.64
CA ASN A 26 -12.25 -6.78 0.16
C ASN A 26 -11.70 -7.81 -0.82
N ASP A 27 -12.24 -9.02 -0.75
CA ASP A 27 -11.98 -10.05 -1.72
C ASP A 27 -12.98 -9.96 -2.88
N LEU A 28 -12.48 -10.15 -4.09
CA LEU A 28 -13.29 -10.26 -5.32
C LEU A 28 -12.85 -11.51 -6.06
N ALA A 29 -13.78 -12.43 -6.31
CA ALA A 29 -13.51 -13.62 -7.11
C ALA A 29 -13.27 -13.21 -8.58
N ILE A 30 -12.21 -13.76 -9.18
CA ILE A 30 -11.82 -13.52 -10.58
C ILE A 30 -11.40 -14.82 -11.26
N ALA A 31 -11.47 -14.88 -12.59
CA ALA A 31 -10.90 -15.99 -13.34
C ALA A 31 -9.37 -15.84 -13.44
N GLU A 32 -8.66 -16.95 -13.74
CA GLU A 32 -7.20 -16.90 -13.92
C GLU A 32 -6.79 -15.94 -15.06
N ALA A 33 -7.61 -15.86 -16.12
CA ALA A 33 -7.38 -14.98 -17.26
C ALA A 33 -7.46 -13.49 -16.90
N ASP A 34 -8.11 -13.12 -15.78
CA ASP A 34 -8.28 -11.73 -15.35
C ASP A 34 -7.14 -11.25 -14.45
N ARG A 35 -6.12 -12.08 -14.20
CA ARG A 35 -4.97 -11.70 -13.38
C ARG A 35 -4.16 -10.62 -14.10
N LEU A 36 -3.97 -9.47 -13.46
CA LEU A 36 -3.18 -8.36 -14.05
C LEU A 36 -1.69 -8.37 -13.63
N PHE A 37 -1.30 -9.19 -12.65
CA PHE A 37 0.04 -9.20 -12.07
C PHE A 37 0.85 -10.44 -12.50
N HIS A 38 1.43 -10.39 -13.70
CA HIS A 38 2.29 -11.45 -14.24
C HIS A 38 3.77 -11.10 -14.04
N ARG A 39 4.33 -11.44 -12.88
CA ARG A 39 5.75 -11.23 -12.58
C ARG A 39 6.32 -12.32 -11.69
N PRO A 40 7.66 -12.48 -11.66
CA PRO A 40 8.30 -13.34 -10.67
C PRO A 40 7.92 -12.93 -9.24
N GLN A 41 7.85 -13.92 -8.34
CA GLN A 41 7.57 -13.66 -6.94
C GLN A 41 8.72 -12.84 -6.31
N GLY A 42 8.38 -11.78 -5.59
CA GLY A 42 9.34 -10.90 -4.93
C GLY A 42 9.11 -9.42 -5.25
N ARG A 43 10.21 -8.65 -5.31
CA ARG A 43 10.17 -7.22 -5.63
C ARG A 43 9.53 -7.01 -7.00
N ARG A 44 8.60 -6.05 -7.10
CA ARG A 44 8.05 -5.60 -8.38
C ARG A 44 9.19 -5.03 -9.25
N PRO A 45 9.38 -5.48 -10.50
CA PRO A 45 10.29 -4.84 -11.45
C PRO A 45 9.98 -3.35 -11.60
N ASP A 46 11.00 -2.53 -11.85
CA ASP A 46 10.84 -1.07 -11.90
C ASP A 46 9.98 -0.60 -13.08
N ASP A 47 10.00 -1.37 -14.17
CA ASP A 47 9.26 -1.16 -15.42
C ASP A 47 7.84 -1.76 -15.40
N HIS A 48 7.47 -2.52 -14.37
CA HIS A 48 6.14 -3.10 -14.29
C HIS A 48 5.10 -2.03 -13.95
N PRO A 49 3.96 -1.96 -14.66
CA PRO A 49 2.95 -0.93 -14.42
C PRO A 49 2.44 -0.89 -12.98
N GLY A 50 2.14 0.32 -12.51
CA GLY A 50 1.49 0.59 -11.22
C GLY A 50 -0.04 0.42 -11.28
N LEU A 51 -0.74 0.65 -10.16
CA LEU A 51 -2.19 0.46 -10.06
C LEU A 51 -2.98 1.36 -11.04
N SER A 52 -2.65 2.66 -11.07
CA SER A 52 -3.33 3.61 -11.96
C SER A 52 -3.14 3.30 -13.44
N GLU A 53 -1.97 2.77 -13.82
CA GLU A 53 -1.66 2.39 -15.20
C GLU A 53 -2.39 1.11 -15.63
N LEU A 54 -2.80 0.29 -14.66
CA LEU A 54 -3.64 -0.89 -14.89
C LEU A 54 -5.15 -0.56 -14.92
N GLY A 55 -5.53 0.70 -14.66
CA GLY A 55 -6.93 1.13 -14.66
C GLY A 55 -7.76 0.57 -13.50
N LEU A 56 -7.11 0.26 -12.37
CA LEU A 56 -7.74 -0.20 -11.13
C LEU A 56 -8.12 0.95 -10.19
#